data_AF-A0A378H6J6-F1
#
_entry.id   AF-A0A378H6J6-F1
#
_cell.length_a   1.000
_cell.length_b   1.000
_cell.length_c   1.000
_cell.angle_alpha   90.00
_cell.angle_beta   90.00
_cell.angle_gamma   90.00
#
_symmetry.space_group_name_H-M   'P 1'
#
loop_
_entity.id
_entity.type
_entity.pdbx_description
1 polymer ?
#
loop_
_entity_poly.entity_id
_entity_poly.type
_entity_poly.pdbx_seq_one_letter_code
_entity_poly.pdbx_strand_id
1 'polypeptide(L)'
;MIDYEATGLNDTLSWLGPFLVCPENEVVDAFEVNFSFPNGICGFDSKGKKRIRHVEWEIQYRVYGSGSGWVSHQGEYALKKRQRAGIH
;
A
#
# COMPACT_ATOMS: atom_id res chain seq x y z
N MET A 1 -7.17 -16.88 -0.47
CA MET A 1 -8.45 -16.16 -0.57
C MET A 1 -8.13 -14.69 -0.38
N ILE A 2 -8.72 -13.77 -1.14
CA ILE A 2 -8.53 -12.34 -0.92
C ILE A 2 -9.82 -11.84 -0.27
N ASP A 3 -9.74 -11.43 0.99
CA ASP A 3 -10.94 -11.13 1.78
C ASP A 3 -11.47 -9.71 1.53
N TYR A 4 -10.67 -8.89 0.83
CA TYR A 4 -11.05 -7.54 0.47
C TYR A 4 -10.25 -7.02 -0.74
N GLU A 5 -10.94 -6.40 -1.71
CA GLU A 5 -10.34 -5.67 -2.84
C GLU A 5 -10.96 -4.28 -2.92
N ALA A 6 -10.14 -3.24 -2.79
CA ALA A 6 -10.54 -1.86 -3.06
C ALA A 6 -9.84 -1.37 -4.34
N THR A 7 -10.64 -0.90 -5.30
CA THR A 7 -10.14 -0.20 -6.50
C THR A 7 -10.76 1.19 -6.54
N GLY A 8 -9.93 2.22 -6.75
CA GLY A 8 -10.41 3.60 -6.68
C GLY A 8 -9.27 4.60 -6.78
N LEU A 9 -8.76 4.80 -7.99
CA LEU A 9 -8.02 6.03 -8.29
C LEU A 9 -9.05 7.16 -8.37
N ASN A 10 -9.42 7.74 -7.22
CA ASN A 10 -9.97 9.09 -7.22
C ASN A 10 -8.76 10.01 -7.21
N ASP A 11 -8.42 10.57 -8.37
CA ASP A 11 -7.25 11.43 -8.60
C ASP A 11 -7.19 12.68 -7.68
N THR A 12 -8.19 12.88 -6.82
CA THR A 12 -8.29 13.99 -5.88
C THR A 12 -7.69 13.67 -4.49
N LEU A 13 -7.59 12.40 -4.09
CA LEU A 13 -7.13 12.01 -2.75
C LEU A 13 -5.97 11.01 -2.82
N SER A 14 -4.87 11.32 -2.12
CA SER A 14 -3.70 10.46 -2.00
C SER A 14 -3.88 9.30 -1.01
N TRP A 15 -5.12 9.00 -0.59
CA TRP A 15 -5.43 8.04 0.46
C TRP A 15 -6.65 7.19 0.12
N LEU A 16 -6.61 5.92 0.54
CA LEU A 16 -7.70 4.98 0.45
C LEU A 16 -7.97 4.40 1.85
N GLY A 17 -9.22 4.41 2.28
CA GLY A 17 -9.65 3.85 3.56
C GLY A 17 -10.50 4.79 4.41
N PRO A 18 -10.88 4.39 5.64
CA PRO A 18 -10.56 3.11 6.30
C PRO A 18 -11.47 1.96 5.84
N PHE A 19 -10.92 0.74 5.81
CA PHE A 19 -11.66 -0.48 5.47
C PHE A 19 -11.52 -1.52 6.59
N LEU A 20 -12.58 -2.31 6.82
CA LEU A 20 -12.52 -3.45 7.71
C LEU A 20 -12.05 -4.67 6.90
N VAL A 21 -10.90 -5.21 7.26
CA VAL A 21 -10.23 -6.30 6.52
C VAL A 21 -10.39 -7.65 7.22
N CYS A 22 -10.81 -7.65 8.49
CA CYS A 22 -11.03 -8.88 9.26
C CYS A 22 -12.46 -9.41 9.03
N PRO A 23 -12.63 -10.68 8.60
CA PRO A 23 -13.94 -11.33 8.56
C PRO A 23 -14.61 -11.34 9.94
N GLU A 24 -15.94 -11.42 9.93
CA GLU A 24 -16.71 -11.50 11.17
C GLU A 24 -16.39 -12.82 11.91
N ASN A 25 -16.13 -12.72 13.21
CA ASN A 25 -15.75 -13.84 14.09
C ASN A 25 -14.37 -14.46 13.82
N GLU A 26 -13.49 -13.80 13.06
CA GLU A 26 -12.10 -14.22 12.91
C GLU A 26 -11.13 -13.29 13.64
N VAL A 27 -9.91 -13.79 13.90
CA VAL A 27 -8.79 -13.01 14.40
C VAL A 27 -7.73 -13.00 13.31
N VAL A 28 -7.45 -11.82 12.76
CA VAL A 28 -6.38 -11.62 11.77
C VAL A 28 -5.11 -11.19 12.51
N ASP A 29 -4.02 -11.94 12.29
CA ASP A 29 -2.68 -11.64 12.79
C ASP A 29 -1.77 -11.01 11.71
N ALA A 30 -2.06 -11.24 10.43
CA ALA A 30 -1.32 -10.66 9.32
C ALA A 30 -2.22 -10.35 8.11
N PHE A 31 -1.82 -9.36 7.31
CA PHE A 31 -2.46 -9.05 6.03
C PHE A 31 -1.39 -8.76 4.97
N GLU A 32 -1.65 -9.17 3.72
CA GLU A 32 -0.74 -8.94 2.59
C GLU A 32 -1.29 -7.82 1.70
N VAL A 33 -0.44 -6.86 1.36
CA VAL A 33 -0.79 -5.74 0.47
C VAL A 33 0.07 -5.80 -0.78
N ASN A 34 -0.59 -5.74 -1.94
CA ASN A 34 0.07 -5.73 -3.23
C ASN A 34 -0.03 -4.34 -3.87
N PHE A 35 1.12 -3.68 -4.05
CA PHE A 35 1.20 -2.44 -4.80
C PHE A 35 1.49 -2.73 -6.27
N SER A 36 0.59 -2.29 -7.14
CA SER A 36 0.78 -2.33 -8.59
C SER A 36 0.88 -0.90 -9.12
N PHE A 37 1.87 -0.65 -9.97
CA PHE A 37 2.08 0.61 -10.65
C PHE A 37 1.86 0.39 -12.16
N PRO A 38 0.63 0.55 -12.68
CA PRO A 38 0.28 0.19 -14.07
C PRO A 38 1.18 0.87 -15.12
N ASN A 39 1.60 2.11 -14.84
CA ASN A 39 2.48 2.88 -15.71
C ASN A 39 3.97 2.71 -15.39
N GLY A 40 4.31 1.83 -14.45
CA GLY A 40 5.65 1.64 -13.92
C GLY A 40 6.18 2.85 -13.12
N ILE A 41 7.35 2.66 -12.50
CA ILE A 41 8.04 3.69 -11.70
C ILE A 41 9.26 4.25 -12.47
N CYS A 42 9.27 4.12 -13.80
CA CYS A 42 10.39 4.55 -14.64
C CYS A 42 10.07 5.90 -15.31
N GLY A 43 10.88 6.92 -15.03
CA GLY A 43 10.86 8.17 -15.78
C GLY A 43 12.02 8.24 -16.78
N PHE A 44 11.83 8.97 -17.87
CA PHE A 44 12.93 9.38 -18.76
C PHE A 44 13.06 10.90 -18.72
N ASP A 45 14.28 11.41 -18.84
CA ASP A 45 14.48 12.84 -19.09
C ASP A 45 14.31 13.18 -20.58
N SER A 46 14.34 14.48 -20.91
CA SER A 46 14.22 14.97 -22.28
C SER A 46 15.35 14.52 -23.23
N LYS A 47 16.37 13.83 -22.70
CA LYS A 47 17.49 13.25 -23.44
C LYS A 47 17.44 11.71 -23.44
N GLY A 48 16.35 11.10 -22.97
CA GLY A 48 16.15 9.66 -22.95
C GLY A 48 16.90 8.91 -21.83
N LYS A 49 17.50 9.61 -20.85
CA LYS A 49 18.17 8.96 -19.72
C LYS A 49 17.14 8.50 -18.69
N LYS A 50 17.28 7.25 -18.24
CA LYS A 50 16.47 6.67 -17.17
C LYS A 50 16.65 7.44 -15.87
N ARG A 51 15.54 7.83 -15.25
CA ARG A 51 15.46 8.42 -13.91
C ARG A 51 14.81 7.44 -12.97
N ILE A 52 15.39 7.33 -11.77
CA ILE A 52 14.76 6.65 -10.65
C ILE A 52 13.61 7.56 -10.20
N ARG A 53 12.40 7.01 -10.15
CA ARG A 53 11.31 7.62 -9.39
C ARG A 53 11.16 6.84 -8.09
N HIS A 54 10.74 7.57 -7.07
CA HIS A 54 10.48 7.07 -5.74
C HIS A 54 8.97 7.15 -5.55
N VAL A 55 8.37 6.07 -5.04
CA VAL A 55 6.99 6.07 -4.60
C VAL A 55 6.97 5.73 -3.12
N GLU A 56 6.68 6.73 -2.31
CA GLU A 56 6.46 6.55 -0.87
C GLU A 56 5.04 6.01 -0.64
N TRP A 57 4.89 5.13 0.33
CA TRP A 57 3.61 4.58 0.75
C TRP A 57 3.51 4.55 2.27
N GLU A 58 2.27 4.66 2.75
CA GLU A 58 1.92 4.47 4.15
C GLU A 58 0.68 3.59 4.25
N ILE A 59 0.71 2.61 5.14
CA ILE A 59 -0.42 1.80 5.55
C ILE A 59 -0.66 2.09 7.02
N GLN A 60 -1.87 2.51 7.35
CA GLN A 60 -2.31 2.67 8.73
C GLN A 60 -3.30 1.56 9.09
N TYR A 61 -3.10 0.91 10.24
CA TYR A 61 -4.00 -0.12 10.74
C TYR A 61 -4.26 0.04 12.24
N ARG A 62 -5.40 -0.49 12.69
CA ARG A 62 -5.74 -0.59 14.12
C ARG A 62 -6.70 -1.76 14.34
N VAL A 63 -6.68 -2.33 15.53
CA VAL A 63 -7.66 -3.33 15.94
C VAL A 63 -9.01 -2.65 16.16
N TYR A 64 -10.03 -3.08 15.41
CA TYR A 64 -11.38 -2.54 15.51
C TYR A 64 -11.95 -2.75 16.92
N GLY A 65 -12.62 -1.74 17.48
CA GLY A 65 -13.22 -1.82 18.82
C GLY A 65 -12.25 -1.78 20.00
N SER A 66 -10.93 -1.81 19.77
CA SER A 66 -9.93 -1.81 20.86
C SER A 66 -9.74 -0.47 21.57
N GLY A 67 -10.22 0.63 20.98
CA GLY A 67 -9.92 1.99 21.44
C GLY A 67 -8.47 2.44 21.23
N SER A 68 -7.63 1.58 20.65
CA SER A 68 -6.21 1.89 20.37
C SER A 68 -6.06 2.88 19.21
N GLY A 69 -4.97 3.63 19.24
CA GLY A 69 -4.57 4.51 18.14
C GLY A 69 -4.21 3.74 16.86
N TRP A 70 -4.12 4.47 15.75
CA TRP A 70 -3.61 3.93 14.50
C TRP A 70 -2.11 3.69 14.60
N VAL A 71 -1.66 2.58 14.02
CA VAL A 71 -0.24 2.25 13.83
C VAL A 71 0.09 2.44 12.36
N SER A 72 1.18 3.17 12.09
CA SER A 72 1.67 3.45 10.74
C SER A 72 2.81 2.53 10.35
N HIS A 73 2.73 1.95 9.15
CA HIS A 73 3.84 1.34 8.45
C HIS A 73 4.11 2.12 7.17
N GLN A 74 5.34 2.55 6.99
CA GLN A 74 5.76 3.37 5.86
C GLN A 74 6.87 2.66 5.09
N GLY A 75 6.96 2.96 3.80
CA GLY A 75 8.05 2.47 2.97
C GLY A 75 8.16 3.21 1.65
N GLU A 76 9.17 2.84 0.88
CA GLU A 76 9.48 3.49 -0.38
C GLU A 76 9.79 2.43 -1.44
N TYR A 77 9.12 2.54 -2.59
CA TYR A 77 9.48 1.84 -3.80
C TYR A 77 10.35 2.75 -4.69
N ALA A 78 11.66 2.53 -4.65
CA ALA A 78 12.56 2.96 -5.71
C ALA A 78 12.74 1.81 -6.70
N LEU A 79 12.95 2.11 -7.99
CA LEU A 79 13.25 1.09 -8.99
C LEU A 79 14.62 0.39 -8.72
N LYS A 80 14.63 -0.55 -7.78
CA LYS A 80 15.61 -1.63 -7.59
C LYS A 80 14.80 -2.89 -7.31
N LYS A 81 14.72 -3.79 -8.31
CA LYS A 81 14.22 -5.18 -8.28
C LYS A 81 13.21 -5.53 -7.15
N ARG A 82 11.93 -5.77 -7.51
CA ARG A 82 10.86 -6.49 -6.77
C ARG A 82 11.11 -6.66 -5.26
N GLN A 83 10.44 -5.86 -4.43
CA GLN A 83 10.37 -6.07 -2.98
C GLN A 83 8.94 -6.50 -2.58
N ARG A 84 8.84 -7.52 -1.74
CA ARG A 84 7.60 -7.99 -1.11
C ARG A 84 7.57 -7.43 0.31
N ALA A 85 6.58 -6.62 0.64
CA ALA A 85 6.38 -6.10 2.00
C ALA A 85 5.42 -7.05 2.74
N GLY A 86 5.94 -7.84 3.68
CA GLY A 86 5.13 -8.61 4.62
C GLY A 86 5.06 -7.84 5.94
N ILE A 87 3.86 -7.47 6.37
CA ILE A 87 3.63 -6.89 7.70
C ILE A 87 3.24 -8.06 8.62
N HIS A 88 4.08 -8.33 9.63
CA HIS A 88 3.81 -9.28 10.71
C HIS A 88 3.36 -8.52 11.96
#